data_AF-A0A6A4ZB82-F1
#
_entry.id   AF-A0A6A4ZB82-F1
#
_cell.length_a   1.000
_cell.length_b   1.000
_cell.length_c   1.000
_cell.angle_alpha   90.00
_cell.angle_beta   90.00
_cell.angle_gamma   90.00
#
_symmetry.space_group_name_H-M   'P 1'
#
loop_
_entity.id
_entity.type
_entity.pdbx_description
1 polymer ?
#
loop_
_entity_poly.entity_id
_entity_poly.type
_entity_poly.pdbx_seq_one_letter_code
_entity_poly.pdbx_strand_id
1 'polypeptide(L)' 'NAGRNNVLAGDIRTAYGSDYVALICKGSNHALSEVRTCYSSNLQNQIPCPSSVLKQDNCGKQRGSKVSIYSF' A
#
# COMPACT_ATOMS: atom_id res chain seq x y z
N ASN A 1 -24.58 3.75 -3.44
CA ASN A 1 -23.55 3.57 -2.38
C ASN A 1 -22.71 2.35 -2.70
N ALA A 2 -21.79 2.46 -3.66
CA ALA A 2 -20.86 1.39 -4.00
C ALA A 2 -19.93 1.13 -2.80
N GLY A 3 -19.80 -0.14 -2.41
CA GLY A 3 -19.26 -0.57 -1.12
C GLY A 3 -17.83 -0.11 -0.88
N ARG A 4 -17.62 0.60 0.24
CA ARG A 4 -16.30 0.82 0.81
C ARG A 4 -15.84 -0.48 1.46
N ASN A 5 -14.91 -1.18 0.83
CA ASN A 5 -14.26 -2.33 1.44
C ASN A 5 -13.10 -1.82 2.29
N ASN A 6 -13.10 -2.15 3.58
CA ASN A 6 -12.01 -1.79 4.48
C ASN A 6 -11.11 -3.00 4.67
N VAL A 7 -9.84 -2.88 4.29
CA VAL A 7 -8.83 -3.94 4.41
C VAL A 7 -7.75 -3.48 5.38
N LEU A 8 -7.17 -4.40 6.15
CA LEU A 8 -6.05 -4.05 7.03
C LEU A 8 -4.84 -3.67 6.18
N ALA A 9 -4.20 -2.54 6.50
CA ALA A 9 -3.00 -2.09 5.80
C ALA A 9 -1.86 -3.12 5.90
N GLY A 10 -1.83 -3.86 7.01
CA GLY A 10 -0.88 -4.95 7.24
C GLY A 10 -1.05 -6.10 6.23
N ASP A 11 -2.29 -6.52 5.98
CA ASP A 11 -2.58 -7.65 5.07
C ASP A 11 -2.12 -7.34 3.64
N ILE A 12 -2.32 -6.09 3.19
CA ILE A 12 -1.83 -5.63 1.88
C ILE A 12 -0.30 -5.72 1.84
N ARG A 13 0.41 -5.24 2.88
CA ARG A 13 1.87 -5.34 2.95
C ARG A 13 2.36 -6.79 2.99
N THR A 14 1.67 -7.67 3.70
CA THR A 14 1.99 -9.10 3.74
C THR A 14 1.85 -9.74 2.36
N ALA A 15 0.82 -9.39 1.59
CA ALA A 15 0.61 -9.92 0.25
C ALA A 15 1.73 -9.55 -0.74
N TYR A 16 2.32 -8.36 -0.61
CA TYR A 16 3.43 -7.92 -1.46
C TYR A 16 4.83 -8.24 -0.90
N GLY A 17 4.96 -8.39 0.42
CA GLY A 17 6.23 -8.30 1.15
C GLY A 17 6.43 -6.90 1.74
N SER A 18 6.74 -6.82 3.04
CA SER A 18 6.76 -5.54 3.79
C SER A 18 7.68 -4.48 3.20
N ASP A 19 8.81 -4.91 2.65
CA ASP A 19 9.86 -4.02 2.14
C ASP A 19 9.74 -3.83 0.61
N TYR A 20 8.67 -4.35 0.02
CA TYR A 20 8.45 -4.39 -1.43
C TYR A 20 7.33 -3.44 -1.87
N VAL A 21 6.65 -2.79 -0.93
CA VAL A 21 5.52 -1.93 -1.21
C VAL A 21 5.48 -0.69 -0.31
N ALA A 22 5.08 0.44 -0.89
CA ALA A 22 4.64 1.62 -0.16
C ALA A 22 3.16 1.90 -0.48
N LEU A 23 2.33 1.97 0.55
CA LEU A 23 0.91 2.25 0.42
C LEU A 23 0.64 3.74 0.63
N ILE A 24 0.05 4.39 -0.38
CA ILE A 24 -0.26 5.82 -0.35
C ILE A 24 -1.77 6.01 -0.21
N CYS A 25 -2.15 6.70 0.86
CA CYS A 25 -3.51 7.04 1.21
C CYS A 25 -3.73 8.55 1.08
N LYS A 26 -4.96 8.92 0.68
CA LYS A 26 -5.41 10.31 0.58
C LYS A 26 -6.78 10.48 1.22
N GLY A 27 -7.09 11.72 1.59
CA GLY A 27 -8.37 12.09 2.21
C GLY A 27 -8.47 11.74 3.70
N SER A 28 -9.47 12.30 4.36
CA SER A 28 -9.76 12.08 5.78
C SER A 28 -10.21 10.65 6.10
N ASN A 29 -10.66 9.91 5.10
CA ASN A 29 -11.08 8.53 5.23
C ASN A 29 -9.95 7.52 4.96
N HIS A 30 -8.69 7.96 4.85
CA HIS A 30 -7.54 7.11 4.56
C HIS A 30 -7.79 6.15 3.40
N ALA A 31 -8.31 6.67 2.30
CA ALA A 31 -8.58 5.87 1.12
C ALA A 31 -7.28 5.52 0.40
N LEU A 32 -7.12 4.25 0.00
CA LEU A 32 -6.00 3.83 -0.82
C LEU A 32 -6.03 4.58 -2.15
N SER A 33 -4.98 5.34 -2.42
CA SER A 33 -4.84 6.11 -3.64
C SER A 33 -3.82 5.50 -4.59
N GLU A 34 -2.71 4.96 -4.07
CA GLU A 34 -1.64 4.39 -4.87
C GLU A 34 -0.99 3.20 -4.15
N VAL A 35 -0.58 2.19 -4.92
CA VAL A 35 0.26 1.08 -4.47
C VAL A 35 1.55 1.16 -5.25
N ARG A 36 2.67 1.39 -4.56
CA ARG A 36 3.98 1.54 -5.21
C ARG A 36 4.87 0.35 -4.89
N THR A 37 5.23 -0.40 -5.92
CA THR A 37 6.12 -1.57 -5.84
C THR A 37 7.34 -1.36 -6.71
N CYS A 38 8.45 -2.05 -6.38
CA CYS A 38 9.70 -1.91 -7.12
C CYS A 38 10.03 -3.19 -7.87
N TYR A 39 10.57 -3.03 -9.07
CA TYR A 39 11.00 -4.11 -9.93
C TYR A 39 12.45 -3.89 -10.36
N SER A 40 13.13 -4.98 -10.72
CA SER A 40 14.42 -4.92 -11.40
C SER A 40 14.33 -4.05 -12.67
N SER A 41 15.44 -3.47 -13.11
CA SER A 41 15.46 -2.57 -14.28
C SER A 41 14.93 -3.22 -15.56
N ASN A 42 15.06 -4.54 -15.68
CA ASN A 42 14.50 -5.34 -16.77
C ASN A 42 13.04 -5.77 -16.55
N LEU A 43 12.39 -5.31 -15.48
CA LEU A 43 11.00 -5.55 -15.09
C LEU A 43 10.61 -7.01 -14.86
N GLN A 44 11.58 -7.94 -14.76
CA GLN A 44 11.28 -9.36 -14.63
C GLN A 44 11.00 -9.79 -13.19
N ASN A 45 11.62 -9.15 -12.20
CA ASN A 45 11.53 -9.55 -10.82
C ASN A 45 11.09 -8.39 -9.95
N GLN A 46 10.15 -8.65 -9.04
CA GLN A 46 9.87 -7.74 -7.95
C GLN A 46 11.08 -7.73 -7.02
N ILE A 47 11.47 -6.55 -6.53
CA ILE A 47 12.61 -6.36 -5.63
C ILE A 47 12.22 -5.49 -4.43
N PRO A 48 12.97 -5.54 -3.32
CA PRO A 48 12.77 -4.60 -2.23
C PRO A 48 12.87 -3.16 -2.73
N CYS A 49 11.97 -2.31 -2.27
CA CYS A 49 11.98 -0.91 -2.60
C CYS A 49 13.09 -0.16 -1.85
N PRO A 50 13.74 0.84 -2.48
CA PRO A 50 14.67 1.69 -1.78
C PRO A 50 13.96 2.46 -0.66
N SER A 51 14.71 2.83 0.37
CA SER A 51 14.15 3.52 1.55
C SER A 51 13.42 4.83 1.21
N SER A 52 13.82 5.51 0.13
CA SER A 52 13.14 6.72 -0.37
C SER A 52 11.72 6.46 -0.84
N VAL A 53 11.41 5.26 -1.35
CA VAL A 53 10.05 4.85 -1.73
C VAL A 53 9.29 4.38 -0.49
N LEU A 54 9.89 3.53 0.34
CA LEU A 54 9.24 2.99 1.55
C LEU A 54 8.84 4.11 2.54
N LYS A 55 9.63 5.19 2.65
CA LYS A 55 9.31 6.34 3.50
C LYS A 55 8.08 7.12 3.05
N GLN A 56 7.63 6.95 1.81
CA GLN A 56 6.43 7.61 1.28
C GLN A 56 5.15 6.90 1.71
N ASP A 57 5.24 5.67 2.20
CA ASP A 57 4.11 4.97 2.80
C ASP A 57 3.47 5.84 3.90
N ASN A 58 2.17 6.07 3.79
CA ASN A 58 1.40 6.84 4.76
C ASN A 58 0.04 6.20 5.11
N CYS A 59 -0.24 4.99 4.64
CA CYS A 59 -1.46 4.26 4.96
C CYS A 59 -1.31 3.45 6.26
N GLY A 60 -1.96 3.87 7.35
CA GLY A 60 -2.24 2.98 8.48
C GLY A 60 -1.01 2.22 9.02
N LYS A 61 0.00 2.95 9.51
CA LYS A 61 1.23 2.36 10.09
C LYS A 61 1.02 1.76 11.48
N GLN A 62 -0.13 1.99 12.11
CA GLN A 62 -0.47 1.43 13.41
C GLN A 62 -1.05 0.02 13.24
N ARG A 63 -0.82 -0.85 14.22
CA ARG A 63 -1.38 -2.21 14.23
C ARG A 63 -2.91 -2.13 14.19
N GLY A 64 -3.52 -2.84 13.24
CA GLY A 64 -4.98 -2.86 13.08
C GLY A 64 -5.57 -1.70 12.28
N SER A 65 -4.75 -0.78 11.74
CA SER A 65 -5.25 0.28 10.87
C SER A 65 -5.87 -0.30 9.59
N LYS A 66 -7.06 0.19 9.27
CA LYS A 66 -7.80 -0.15 8.05
C LYS A 66 -7.61 0.92 7.00
N VAL A 67 -7.60 0.50 5.75
CA VAL A 67 -7.55 1.35 4.56
C VAL A 67 -8.85 1.13 3.79
N SER A 68 -9.51 2.22 3.39
CA SER A 68 -10.67 2.15 2.51
C SER A 68 -10.22 1.93 1.06
N ILE A 69 -10.69 0.86 0.44
CA ILE A 69 -10.52 0.60 -0.98
C ILE A 69 -11.84 0.93 -1.66
N TYR A 70 -11.80 1.87 -2.60
CA TYR A 70 -12.94 2.16 -3.44
C TYR A 70 -13.08 1.06 -4.49
N SER A 71 -14.31 0.57 -4.66
CA SER A 71 -14.67 -0.22 -5.84
C SER A 71 -14.67 0.70 -7.06
N PHE A 72 -14.07 0.23 -8.16
CA PHE A 72 -14.17 0.84 -9.47
C PHE A 72 -15.25 0.13 -10.28
#